data_AF-A0A954QH23-F1
#
_entry.id   AF-A0A954QH23-F1
#
_cell.length_a   1.000
_cell.length_b   1.000
_cell.length_c   1.000
_cell.angle_alpha   90.00
_cell.angle_beta   90.00
_cell.angle_gamma   90.00
#
_symmetry.space_group_name_H-M   'P 1'
#
loop_
_entity.id
_entity.type
_entity.pdbx_description
1 polymer ?
#
loop_
_entity_poly.entity_id
_entity_poly.type
_entity_poly.pdbx_seq_one_letter_code
_entity_poly.pdbx_strand_id
1 'polypeptide(L)'
;RFSDRETDVDVKQLDAIADYWRTVREFYTPFESPVLPATADLYEHEMPGGQYTNLYQQARALGLVDQWTRICHVYAQVNEMFGDIVKVTPTSKAVGDMALFMVANDLSPEDVISGDRELAYPASVLDLIGGNMGQPPGGFPAQVQQRLLKERQPVVGRPGESMPPADFMATRAKLQELLGYEPSQQEVLSSLLYPKVFQEFAEHRKHYYDPSGLPTNAFFYGPDPGDEISLDLEPGKTLIIKYLTTGEPHADGRRTVFFEVNGIPRDVSIQDHSQEPLTPAAVKADPGDLKQVGAAMPGMVVTVAIQVGDAVKKGQKLLSIEAMKMETSINAEASGIVTELLVKPGSQVETGDLLVKIE
;
A
#
# COMPACT_ATOMS: atom_id res chain seq x y z
N ARG A 1 40.07 -8.68 -21.51
CA ARG A 1 41.44 -8.68 -20.93
C ARG A 1 42.52 -9.01 -21.95
N PHE A 2 42.39 -10.09 -22.73
CA PHE A 2 43.45 -10.49 -23.69
C PHE A 2 43.12 -10.16 -25.15
N SER A 3 42.32 -9.11 -25.37
CA SER A 3 41.97 -8.62 -26.71
C SER A 3 42.08 -7.10 -26.75
N ASP A 4 42.18 -6.55 -27.95
CA ASP A 4 42.24 -5.09 -28.20
C ASP A 4 40.96 -4.33 -27.79
N ARG A 5 39.95 -5.05 -27.29
CA ARG A 5 38.68 -4.51 -26.76
C ARG A 5 38.55 -4.76 -25.26
N GLU A 6 39.64 -4.62 -24.52
CA GLU A 6 39.60 -4.64 -23.05
C GLU A 6 38.75 -3.47 -22.52
N THR A 7 38.02 -3.69 -21.43
CA THR A 7 37.02 -2.74 -20.92
C THR A 7 37.62 -1.66 -20.01
N ASP A 8 38.89 -1.78 -19.63
CA ASP A 8 39.61 -0.93 -18.67
C ASP A 8 38.96 -0.79 -17.28
N VAL A 9 38.02 -1.68 -16.94
CA VAL A 9 37.34 -1.67 -15.63
C VAL A 9 38.18 -2.37 -14.58
N ASP A 10 38.32 -1.74 -13.41
CA ASP A 10 39.03 -2.32 -12.26
C ASP A 10 38.21 -3.44 -11.60
N VAL A 11 38.57 -4.68 -11.94
CA VAL A 11 37.90 -5.89 -11.42
C VAL A 11 37.96 -5.97 -9.89
N LYS A 12 39.03 -5.50 -9.25
CA LYS A 12 39.13 -5.58 -7.77
C LYS A 12 38.14 -4.67 -7.08
N GLN A 13 37.89 -3.49 -7.66
CA GLN A 13 36.87 -2.58 -7.14
C GLN A 13 35.47 -3.13 -7.40
N LEU A 14 35.24 -3.75 -8.55
CA LEU A 14 33.98 -4.43 -8.84
C LEU A 14 33.70 -5.58 -7.85
N ASP A 15 34.72 -6.38 -7.53
CA ASP A 15 34.59 -7.48 -6.57
C ASP A 15 34.20 -6.97 -5.18
N ALA A 16 34.82 -5.88 -4.71
CA ALA A 16 34.47 -5.26 -3.43
C ALA A 16 33.03 -4.72 -3.40
N ILE A 17 32.56 -4.11 -4.50
CA ILE A 17 31.18 -3.66 -4.66
C ILE A 17 30.22 -4.87 -4.69
N ALA A 18 30.59 -5.95 -5.37
CA ALA A 18 29.80 -7.17 -5.45
C ALA A 18 29.65 -7.85 -4.08
N ASP A 19 30.71 -7.90 -3.28
CA ASP A 19 30.67 -8.45 -1.92
C ASP A 19 29.72 -7.65 -1.02
N TYR A 20 29.73 -6.31 -1.10
CA TYR A 20 28.76 -5.47 -0.39
C TYR A 20 27.32 -5.79 -0.78
N TRP A 21 27.02 -5.81 -2.09
CA TRP A 21 25.67 -6.07 -2.58
C TRP A 21 25.20 -7.50 -2.32
N ARG A 22 26.12 -8.48 -2.26
CA ARG A 22 25.79 -9.85 -1.85
C ARG A 22 25.20 -9.85 -0.45
N THR A 23 25.85 -9.19 0.51
CA THR A 23 25.36 -9.11 1.90
C THR A 23 24.06 -8.32 1.99
N VAL A 24 23.97 -7.16 1.33
CA VAL A 24 22.74 -6.34 1.34
C VAL A 24 21.54 -7.11 0.78
N ARG A 25 21.75 -7.91 -0.27
CA ARG A 25 20.71 -8.73 -0.90
C ARG A 25 20.10 -9.74 0.06
N GLU A 26 20.84 -10.25 1.05
CA GLU A 26 20.33 -11.21 2.04
C GLU A 26 19.16 -10.64 2.85
N PHE A 27 19.14 -9.33 3.11
CA PHE A 27 18.02 -8.68 3.79
C PHE A 27 16.70 -8.75 3.00
N TYR A 28 16.79 -8.90 1.68
CA TYR A 28 15.66 -8.95 0.76
C TYR A 28 15.27 -10.38 0.36
N THR A 29 15.82 -11.40 1.03
CA THR A 29 15.51 -12.82 0.74
C THR A 29 14.01 -13.13 0.62
N PRO A 30 13.09 -12.58 1.45
CA PRO A 30 11.65 -12.84 1.28
C PRO A 30 11.04 -12.32 -0.03
N PHE A 31 11.72 -11.39 -0.71
CA PHE A 31 11.30 -10.83 -2.00
C PHE A 31 11.98 -11.53 -3.18
N GLU A 32 12.88 -12.48 -2.94
CA GLU A 32 13.49 -13.28 -4.00
C GLU A 32 12.41 -14.13 -4.69
N SER A 33 12.40 -14.05 -6.01
CA SER A 33 11.49 -14.87 -6.80
C SER A 33 12.09 -16.27 -6.95
N PRO A 34 11.37 -17.36 -6.58
CA PRO A 34 11.83 -18.73 -6.82
C PRO A 34 11.73 -19.12 -8.30
N VAL A 35 11.36 -18.18 -9.17
CA VAL A 35 11.16 -18.42 -10.59
C VAL A 35 12.46 -18.93 -11.20
N LEU A 36 12.35 -20.12 -11.80
CA LEU A 36 13.43 -20.77 -12.52
C LEU A 36 13.93 -19.84 -13.65
N PRO A 37 15.22 -19.88 -13.99
CA PRO A 37 15.75 -19.06 -15.07
C PRO A 37 14.94 -19.27 -16.35
N ALA A 38 14.60 -18.17 -17.03
CA ALA A 38 13.96 -18.25 -18.35
C ALA A 38 14.78 -19.18 -19.24
N THR A 39 14.09 -20.05 -19.97
CA THR A 39 14.75 -21.01 -20.86
C THR A 39 14.71 -20.47 -22.30
N ALA A 40 15.01 -21.32 -23.28
CA ALA A 40 14.90 -20.91 -24.68
C ALA A 40 13.46 -20.58 -25.10
N ASP A 41 12.45 -20.94 -24.29
CA ASP A 41 11.05 -20.56 -24.45
C ASP A 41 10.83 -19.03 -24.46
N LEU A 42 11.77 -18.24 -23.94
CA LEU A 42 11.79 -16.79 -24.09
C LEU A 42 11.66 -16.34 -25.55
N TYR A 43 12.28 -17.06 -26.49
CA TYR A 43 12.23 -16.73 -27.91
C TYR A 43 10.88 -17.05 -28.56
N GLU A 44 9.99 -17.72 -27.85
CA GLU A 44 8.62 -18.00 -28.28
C GLU A 44 7.62 -17.04 -27.62
N HIS A 45 7.63 -16.95 -26.29
CA HIS A 45 6.65 -16.13 -25.58
C HIS A 45 7.04 -14.65 -25.47
N GLU A 46 8.33 -14.33 -25.62
CA GLU A 46 8.86 -12.96 -25.66
C GLU A 46 8.40 -12.07 -24.49
N MET A 47 8.29 -12.65 -23.30
CA MET A 47 7.92 -11.90 -22.10
C MET A 47 9.13 -11.10 -21.61
N PRO A 48 9.03 -9.78 -21.39
CA PRO A 48 10.05 -9.04 -20.69
C PRO A 48 10.28 -9.59 -19.28
N GLY A 49 11.49 -9.44 -18.73
CA GLY A 49 11.88 -10.06 -17.45
C GLY A 49 10.88 -9.83 -16.31
N GLY A 50 10.51 -8.56 -16.06
CA GLY A 50 9.53 -8.23 -15.02
C GLY A 50 8.12 -8.78 -15.28
N GLN A 51 7.72 -8.91 -16.55
CA GLN A 51 6.43 -9.50 -16.89
C GLN A 51 6.41 -11.01 -16.58
N TYR A 52 7.50 -11.73 -16.87
CA TYR A 52 7.59 -13.17 -16.60
C TYR A 52 7.40 -13.46 -15.11
N THR A 53 8.11 -12.74 -14.23
CA THR A 53 8.00 -12.91 -12.79
C THR A 53 6.64 -12.45 -12.25
N ASN A 54 6.11 -11.32 -12.73
CA ASN A 54 4.81 -10.82 -12.29
C ASN A 54 3.68 -11.76 -12.68
N LEU A 55 3.67 -12.24 -13.92
CA LEU A 55 2.66 -13.15 -14.45
C LEU A 55 2.70 -14.50 -13.70
N TYR A 56 3.90 -14.98 -13.33
CA TYR A 56 4.03 -16.19 -12.50
C TYR A 56 3.38 -16.00 -11.12
N GLN A 57 3.62 -14.87 -10.44
CA GLN A 57 2.98 -14.60 -9.14
C GLN A 57 1.47 -14.42 -9.27
N GLN A 58 0.97 -13.83 -10.36
CA GLN A 58 -0.46 -13.76 -10.65
C GLN A 58 -1.06 -15.15 -10.89
N ALA A 59 -0.40 -16.00 -11.68
CA ALA A 59 -0.81 -17.40 -11.85
C ALA A 59 -0.84 -18.14 -10.52
N ARG A 60 0.13 -17.88 -9.62
CA ARG A 60 0.16 -18.43 -8.27
C ARG A 60 -1.02 -17.98 -7.41
N ALA A 61 -1.34 -16.69 -7.42
CA ALA A 61 -2.50 -16.17 -6.71
C ALA A 61 -3.83 -16.78 -7.21
N LEU A 62 -3.89 -17.20 -8.47
CA LEU A 62 -5.05 -17.85 -9.09
C LEU A 62 -5.03 -19.39 -9.00
N GLY A 63 -3.99 -19.99 -8.39
CA GLY A 63 -3.86 -21.45 -8.32
C GLY A 63 -3.54 -22.14 -9.65
N LEU A 64 -2.96 -21.42 -10.62
CA LEU A 64 -2.66 -21.89 -11.97
C LEU A 64 -1.17 -22.18 -12.22
N VAL A 65 -0.35 -22.26 -11.17
CA VAL A 65 1.11 -22.48 -11.30
C VAL A 65 1.44 -23.77 -12.06
N ASP A 66 0.68 -24.83 -11.81
CA ASP A 66 0.90 -26.13 -12.49
C ASP A 66 0.67 -26.05 -14.00
N GLN A 67 0.03 -24.98 -14.49
CA GLN A 67 -0.18 -24.70 -15.90
C GLN A 67 0.79 -23.65 -16.46
N TRP A 68 1.90 -23.34 -15.78
CA TRP A 68 2.81 -22.25 -16.16
C TRP A 68 3.31 -22.35 -17.61
N THR A 69 3.74 -23.53 -18.05
CA THR A 69 4.16 -23.75 -19.44
C THR A 69 3.03 -23.48 -20.43
N ARG A 70 1.79 -23.87 -20.10
CA ARG A 70 0.61 -23.56 -20.92
C ARG A 70 0.36 -22.05 -20.97
N ILE A 71 0.49 -21.34 -19.85
CA ILE A 71 0.34 -19.88 -19.79
C ILE A 71 1.37 -19.20 -20.70
N CYS A 72 2.62 -19.67 -20.71
CA CYS A 72 3.67 -19.12 -21.59
C CYS A 72 3.31 -19.30 -23.08
N HIS A 73 2.84 -20.47 -23.49
CA HIS A 73 2.41 -20.67 -24.88
C HIS A 73 1.16 -19.84 -25.24
N VAL A 74 0.17 -19.77 -24.34
CA VAL A 74 -1.02 -18.94 -24.58
C VAL A 74 -0.65 -17.46 -24.65
N TYR A 75 0.34 -17.00 -23.89
CA TYR A 75 0.87 -15.64 -24.00
C TYR A 75 1.40 -15.33 -25.42
N ALA A 76 2.13 -16.27 -26.03
CA ALA A 76 2.58 -16.16 -27.42
C ALA A 76 1.40 -16.12 -28.40
N GLN A 77 0.42 -17.00 -28.22
CA GLN A 77 -0.79 -17.05 -29.05
C GLN A 77 -1.63 -15.77 -28.95
N VAL A 78 -1.71 -15.17 -27.75
CA VAL A 78 -2.38 -13.87 -27.56
C VAL A 78 -1.64 -12.77 -28.32
N ASN A 79 -0.30 -12.77 -28.33
CA ASN A 79 0.47 -11.81 -29.11
C ASN A 79 0.14 -11.90 -30.60
N GLU A 80 0.14 -13.10 -31.16
CA GLU A 80 -0.25 -13.33 -32.56
C GLU A 80 -1.69 -12.89 -32.83
N MET A 81 -2.63 -13.27 -31.94
CA MET A 81 -4.03 -12.85 -32.01
C MET A 81 -4.17 -11.33 -32.02
N PHE A 82 -3.36 -10.60 -31.25
CA PHE A 82 -3.37 -9.13 -31.20
C PHE A 82 -2.63 -8.46 -32.37
N GLY A 83 -2.07 -9.24 -33.30
CA GLY A 83 -1.40 -8.73 -34.50
C GLY A 83 0.11 -8.54 -34.35
N ASP A 84 0.74 -9.33 -33.48
CA ASP A 84 2.19 -9.32 -33.20
C ASP A 84 2.71 -7.95 -32.73
N ILE A 85 2.38 -7.61 -31.49
CA ILE A 85 2.68 -6.30 -30.93
C ILE A 85 4.02 -6.26 -30.19
N VAL A 86 4.55 -5.05 -30.04
CA VAL A 86 5.68 -4.82 -29.13
C VAL A 86 5.19 -4.96 -27.68
N LYS A 87 5.83 -5.87 -26.94
CA LYS A 87 5.48 -6.22 -25.56
C LYS A 87 6.47 -5.57 -24.58
N VAL A 88 6.03 -4.49 -23.94
CA VAL A 88 6.73 -3.80 -22.84
C VAL A 88 5.66 -3.29 -21.87
N THR A 89 6.00 -2.79 -20.68
CA THR A 89 4.98 -2.17 -19.83
C THR A 89 4.40 -0.95 -20.56
N PRO A 90 3.06 -0.82 -20.71
CA PRO A 90 1.98 -1.66 -20.16
C PRO A 90 1.39 -2.74 -21.10
N THR A 91 1.75 -2.78 -22.39
CA THR A 91 1.18 -3.74 -23.38
C THR A 91 1.43 -5.20 -23.01
N SER A 92 2.62 -5.52 -22.50
CA SER A 92 2.99 -6.86 -22.01
C SER A 92 2.09 -7.36 -20.88
N LYS A 93 1.57 -6.46 -20.03
CA LYS A 93 0.59 -6.77 -18.99
C LYS A 93 -0.74 -7.17 -19.61
N ALA A 94 -1.24 -6.40 -20.58
CA ALA A 94 -2.51 -6.71 -21.24
C ALA A 94 -2.49 -8.08 -21.94
N VAL A 95 -1.37 -8.42 -22.61
CA VAL A 95 -1.16 -9.78 -23.17
C VAL A 95 -1.19 -10.83 -22.05
N GLY A 96 -0.55 -10.56 -20.91
CA GLY A 96 -0.53 -11.45 -19.76
C GLY A 96 -1.89 -11.68 -19.12
N ASP A 97 -2.63 -10.60 -18.87
CA ASP A 97 -3.98 -10.65 -18.31
C ASP A 97 -4.91 -11.46 -19.22
N MET A 98 -4.79 -11.30 -20.55
CA MET A 98 -5.54 -12.09 -21.52
C MET A 98 -5.15 -13.56 -21.48
N ALA A 99 -3.85 -13.87 -21.40
CA ALA A 99 -3.37 -15.24 -21.36
C ALA A 99 -3.87 -15.99 -20.11
N LEU A 100 -3.79 -15.34 -18.93
CA LEU A 100 -4.38 -15.89 -17.70
C LEU A 100 -5.89 -16.06 -17.81
N PHE A 101 -6.58 -15.08 -18.38
CA PHE A 101 -8.03 -15.17 -18.59
C PHE A 101 -8.40 -16.37 -19.48
N MET A 102 -7.67 -16.58 -20.58
CA MET A 102 -7.90 -17.69 -21.50
C MET A 102 -7.62 -19.04 -20.85
N VAL A 103 -6.49 -19.18 -20.12
CA VAL A 103 -6.17 -20.42 -19.42
C VAL A 103 -7.19 -20.72 -18.31
N ALA A 104 -7.60 -19.73 -17.54
CA ALA A 104 -8.58 -19.90 -16.46
C ALA A 104 -9.97 -20.33 -16.96
N ASN A 105 -10.31 -19.99 -18.21
CA ASN A 105 -11.61 -20.28 -18.82
C ASN A 105 -11.54 -21.39 -19.89
N ASP A 106 -10.38 -22.04 -20.02
CA ASP A 106 -10.10 -23.10 -21.02
C ASP A 106 -10.42 -22.67 -22.46
N LEU A 107 -9.98 -21.45 -22.84
CA LEU A 107 -10.25 -20.85 -24.14
C LEU A 107 -9.03 -20.91 -25.08
N SER A 108 -9.27 -21.19 -26.35
CA SER A 108 -8.33 -20.94 -27.45
C SER A 108 -8.53 -19.54 -28.07
N PRO A 109 -7.58 -19.03 -28.88
CA PRO A 109 -7.77 -17.77 -29.61
C PRO A 109 -9.02 -17.79 -30.51
N GLU A 110 -9.33 -18.93 -31.13
CA GLU A 110 -10.52 -19.08 -31.97
C GLU A 110 -11.82 -18.97 -31.16
N ASP A 111 -11.85 -19.53 -29.95
CA ASP A 111 -13.02 -19.43 -29.05
C ASP A 111 -13.29 -17.97 -28.65
N VAL A 112 -12.22 -17.17 -28.51
CA VAL A 112 -12.33 -15.73 -28.21
C VAL A 112 -12.89 -14.97 -29.40
N ILE A 113 -12.32 -15.18 -30.59
CA ILE A 113 -12.58 -14.38 -31.79
C ILE A 113 -13.94 -14.75 -32.42
N SER A 114 -14.22 -16.05 -32.56
CA SER A 114 -15.34 -16.58 -33.33
C SER A 114 -16.39 -17.32 -32.48
N GLY A 115 -16.11 -17.53 -31.19
CA GLY A 115 -17.05 -18.20 -30.29
C GLY A 115 -18.34 -17.42 -30.04
N ASP A 116 -19.38 -18.14 -29.63
CA ASP A 116 -20.71 -17.60 -29.29
C ASP A 116 -20.83 -17.13 -27.84
N ARG A 117 -19.88 -17.53 -26.98
CA ARG A 117 -19.84 -17.16 -25.56
C ARG A 117 -19.69 -15.66 -25.39
N GLU A 118 -20.53 -15.06 -24.55
CA GLU A 118 -20.39 -13.68 -24.11
C GLU A 118 -19.42 -13.61 -22.93
N LEU A 119 -18.25 -12.98 -23.16
CA LEU A 119 -17.14 -12.92 -22.20
C LEU A 119 -16.90 -11.49 -21.72
N ALA A 120 -16.53 -11.36 -20.44
CA ALA A 120 -16.09 -10.11 -19.85
C ALA A 120 -14.56 -10.07 -19.84
N TYR A 121 -13.97 -9.41 -20.83
CA TYR A 121 -12.52 -9.34 -20.99
C TYR A 121 -11.85 -8.44 -19.93
N PRO A 122 -10.57 -8.71 -19.58
CA PRO A 122 -9.82 -7.86 -18.66
C PRO A 122 -9.75 -6.40 -19.11
N ALA A 123 -9.80 -5.47 -18.15
CA ALA A 123 -9.81 -4.03 -18.45
C ALA A 123 -8.56 -3.59 -19.24
N SER A 124 -7.39 -4.12 -18.91
CA SER A 124 -6.12 -3.85 -19.59
C SER A 124 -6.15 -4.24 -21.07
N VAL A 125 -6.86 -5.32 -21.42
CA VAL A 125 -7.06 -5.77 -22.80
C VAL A 125 -7.95 -4.81 -23.55
N LEU A 126 -9.04 -4.36 -22.93
CA LEU A 126 -9.93 -3.37 -23.51
C LEU A 126 -9.22 -2.03 -23.71
N ASP A 127 -8.34 -1.63 -22.79
CA ASP A 127 -7.52 -0.42 -22.92
C ASP A 127 -6.48 -0.54 -24.05
N LEU A 128 -5.84 -1.71 -24.18
CA LEU A 128 -4.89 -1.96 -25.27
C LEU A 128 -5.60 -1.90 -26.63
N ILE A 129 -6.59 -2.76 -26.84
CA ILE A 129 -7.31 -2.90 -28.11
C ILE A 129 -8.16 -1.67 -28.44
N GLY A 130 -8.59 -0.95 -27.40
CA GLY A 130 -9.27 0.33 -27.50
C GLY A 130 -8.36 1.50 -27.87
N GLY A 131 -7.04 1.30 -27.93
CA GLY A 131 -6.08 2.34 -28.30
C GLY A 131 -5.68 3.29 -27.17
N ASN A 132 -6.11 3.06 -25.92
CA ASN A 132 -5.71 3.86 -24.76
C ASN A 132 -4.21 3.74 -24.46
N MET A 133 -3.56 2.68 -24.94
CA MET A 133 -2.11 2.46 -24.83
C MET A 133 -1.34 2.91 -26.09
N GLY A 134 -2.01 3.62 -27.01
CA GLY A 134 -1.47 3.96 -28.33
C GLY A 134 -1.82 2.92 -29.39
N GLN A 135 -1.21 3.07 -30.57
CA GLN A 135 -1.49 2.24 -31.75
C GLN A 135 -0.24 1.45 -32.15
N PRO A 136 -0.33 0.12 -32.35
CA PRO A 136 0.80 -0.67 -32.83
C PRO A 136 1.08 -0.38 -34.32
N PRO A 137 2.31 -0.63 -34.80
CA PRO A 137 2.59 -0.64 -36.23
C PRO A 137 1.61 -1.58 -36.97
N GLY A 138 0.96 -1.08 -38.02
CA GLY A 138 -0.04 -1.86 -38.78
C GLY A 138 -1.46 -1.90 -38.17
N GLY A 139 -1.64 -1.39 -36.94
CA GLY A 139 -2.93 -1.39 -36.24
C GLY A 139 -3.31 -2.78 -35.69
N PHE A 140 -4.43 -2.83 -34.97
CA PHE A 140 -4.97 -4.10 -34.45
C PHE A 140 -5.80 -4.83 -35.52
N PRO A 141 -5.83 -6.17 -35.51
CA PRO A 141 -6.74 -6.93 -36.37
C PRO A 141 -8.21 -6.50 -36.18
N ALA A 142 -8.88 -6.12 -37.26
CA ALA A 142 -10.23 -5.53 -37.20
C ALA A 142 -11.27 -6.45 -36.52
N GLN A 143 -11.18 -7.77 -36.77
CA GLN A 143 -12.08 -8.75 -36.16
C GLN A 143 -11.91 -8.81 -34.64
N VAL A 144 -10.66 -8.75 -34.16
CA VAL A 144 -10.35 -8.75 -32.72
C VAL A 144 -10.85 -7.46 -32.08
N GLN A 145 -10.60 -6.32 -32.72
CA GLN A 145 -11.06 -5.02 -32.21
C GLN A 145 -12.59 -4.98 -32.11
N GLN A 146 -13.30 -5.42 -33.14
CA GLN A 146 -14.76 -5.50 -33.14
C GLN A 146 -15.29 -6.45 -32.05
N ARG A 147 -14.69 -7.64 -31.91
CA ARG A 147 -15.12 -8.65 -30.94
C ARG A 147 -14.94 -8.20 -29.49
N LEU A 148 -13.81 -7.56 -29.18
CA LEU A 148 -13.45 -7.17 -27.81
C LEU A 148 -14.11 -5.84 -27.40
N LEU A 149 -14.17 -4.85 -28.29
CA LEU A 149 -14.72 -3.53 -27.97
C LEU A 149 -16.25 -3.49 -28.03
N LYS A 150 -16.88 -4.36 -28.84
CA LYS A 150 -18.32 -4.35 -29.08
C LYS A 150 -18.78 -2.96 -29.54
N GLU A 151 -19.53 -2.24 -28.70
CA GLU A 151 -20.04 -0.89 -28.99
C GLU A 151 -19.06 0.23 -28.59
N ARG A 152 -17.98 -0.09 -27.88
CA ARG A 152 -16.99 0.90 -27.44
C ARG A 152 -16.22 1.45 -28.64
N GLN A 153 -16.10 2.77 -28.70
CA GLN A 153 -15.33 3.43 -29.75
C GLN A 153 -13.83 3.39 -29.42
N PRO A 154 -12.97 2.98 -30.36
CA PRO A 154 -11.53 3.05 -30.17
C PRO A 154 -11.04 4.51 -30.17
N VAL A 155 -9.99 4.76 -29.40
CA VAL A 155 -9.26 6.03 -29.40
C VAL A 155 -8.42 6.14 -30.65
N VAL A 156 -8.64 7.21 -31.41
CA VAL A 156 -7.86 7.54 -32.61
C VAL A 156 -6.82 8.60 -32.25
N GLY A 157 -5.57 8.37 -32.64
CA GLY A 157 -4.46 9.30 -32.37
C GLY A 157 -3.83 9.08 -30.99
N ARG A 158 -3.22 10.13 -30.43
CA ARG A 158 -2.49 10.05 -29.16
C ARG A 158 -3.47 10.19 -27.98
N PRO A 159 -3.59 9.22 -27.06
CA PRO A 159 -4.59 9.26 -25.98
C PRO A 159 -4.56 10.53 -25.12
N GLY A 160 -3.36 11.04 -24.85
CA GLY A 160 -3.19 12.27 -24.07
C GLY A 160 -3.40 13.58 -24.84
N GLU A 161 -3.87 13.55 -26.10
CA GLU A 161 -4.16 14.76 -26.89
C GLU A 161 -5.50 15.39 -26.54
N SER A 162 -6.49 14.57 -26.20
CA SER A 162 -7.82 15.03 -25.78
C SER A 162 -7.92 15.29 -24.27
N MET A 163 -6.89 14.94 -23.49
CA MET A 163 -6.88 15.15 -22.04
C MET A 163 -6.73 16.63 -21.71
N PRO A 164 -7.54 17.16 -20.76
CA PRO A 164 -7.34 18.53 -20.28
C PRO A 164 -5.97 18.66 -19.58
N PRO A 165 -5.34 19.85 -19.61
CA PRO A 165 -4.15 20.12 -18.81
C PRO A 165 -4.39 19.85 -17.33
N ALA A 166 -3.39 19.29 -16.64
CA ALA A 166 -3.46 19.09 -15.20
C ALA A 166 -3.47 20.44 -14.45
N ASP A 167 -4.31 20.55 -13.42
CA ASP A 167 -4.39 21.76 -12.58
C ASP A 167 -3.42 21.68 -11.40
N PHE A 168 -2.21 22.20 -11.61
CA PHE A 168 -1.16 22.25 -10.59
C PHE A 168 -1.52 23.17 -9.41
N MET A 169 -2.31 24.22 -9.64
CA MET A 169 -2.66 25.20 -8.60
C MET A 169 -3.71 24.62 -7.66
N ALA A 170 -4.77 24.01 -8.22
CA ALA A 170 -5.78 23.32 -7.43
C ALA A 170 -5.16 22.12 -6.67
N THR A 171 -4.27 21.36 -7.32
CA THR A 171 -3.59 20.24 -6.66
C THR A 171 -2.69 20.70 -5.52
N ARG A 172 -1.95 21.80 -5.70
CA ARG A 172 -1.14 22.43 -4.65
C ARG A 172 -2.00 22.83 -3.45
N ALA A 173 -3.12 23.52 -3.68
CA ALA A 173 -4.01 23.93 -2.61
C ALA A 173 -4.56 22.73 -1.81
N LYS A 174 -5.00 21.67 -2.51
CA LYS A 174 -5.47 20.43 -1.87
C LYS A 174 -4.37 19.74 -1.06
N LEU A 175 -3.16 19.68 -1.58
CA LEU A 175 -2.03 19.07 -0.88
C LEU A 175 -1.61 19.88 0.34
N GLN A 176 -1.64 21.20 0.28
CA GLN A 176 -1.30 22.05 1.42
C GLN A 176 -2.23 21.80 2.61
N GLU A 177 -3.52 21.60 2.37
CA GLU A 177 -4.49 21.20 3.39
C GLU A 177 -4.18 19.82 3.98
N LEU A 178 -3.87 18.84 3.13
CA LEU A 178 -3.53 17.48 3.54
C LEU A 178 -2.24 17.40 4.37
N LEU A 179 -1.21 18.12 3.95
CA LEU A 179 0.14 18.04 4.49
C LEU A 179 0.38 19.00 5.66
N GLY A 180 -0.37 20.11 5.73
CA GLY A 180 -0.19 21.15 6.74
C GLY A 180 1.04 22.05 6.53
N TYR A 181 1.69 21.95 5.37
CA TYR A 181 2.81 22.79 4.95
C TYR A 181 2.73 23.07 3.45
N GLU A 182 3.52 24.03 2.96
CA GLU A 182 3.58 24.36 1.54
C GLU A 182 4.24 23.21 0.74
N PRO A 183 3.50 22.50 -0.14
CA PRO A 183 4.05 21.37 -0.85
C PRO A 183 5.09 21.81 -1.90
N SER A 184 6.15 21.03 -2.01
CA SER A 184 7.13 21.16 -3.08
C SER A 184 6.52 20.85 -4.45
N GLN A 185 7.18 21.28 -5.52
CA GLN A 185 6.76 20.92 -6.87
C GLN A 185 6.79 19.40 -7.12
N GLN A 186 7.71 18.69 -6.47
CA GLN A 186 7.83 17.24 -6.57
C GLN A 186 6.64 16.52 -5.92
N GLU A 187 6.15 17.00 -4.77
CA GLU A 187 4.97 16.45 -4.11
C GLU A 187 3.70 16.68 -4.94
N VAL A 188 3.54 17.88 -5.52
CA VAL A 188 2.43 18.18 -6.43
C VAL A 188 2.47 17.27 -7.67
N LEU A 189 3.65 17.07 -8.27
CA LEU A 189 3.78 16.17 -9.41
C LEU A 189 3.52 14.71 -9.02
N SER A 190 4.01 14.27 -7.86
CA SER A 190 3.84 12.91 -7.36
C SER A 190 2.37 12.60 -7.09
N SER A 191 1.61 13.54 -6.53
CA SER A 191 0.18 13.37 -6.33
C SER A 191 -0.63 13.42 -7.62
N LEU A 192 -0.19 14.16 -8.64
CA LEU A 192 -0.81 14.11 -9.98
C LEU A 192 -0.59 12.75 -10.66
N LEU A 193 0.61 12.18 -10.53
CA LEU A 193 0.96 10.89 -11.13
C LEU A 193 0.30 9.72 -10.37
N TYR A 194 0.28 9.77 -9.04
CA TYR A 194 -0.23 8.71 -8.19
C TYR A 194 -1.08 9.25 -7.02
N PRO A 195 -2.31 9.75 -7.28
CA PRO A 195 -3.09 10.48 -6.27
C PRO A 195 -3.35 9.68 -4.99
N LYS A 196 -3.81 8.43 -5.15
CA LYS A 196 -4.12 7.55 -4.01
C LYS A 196 -2.86 7.11 -3.26
N VAL A 197 -1.82 6.70 -3.98
CA VAL A 197 -0.56 6.26 -3.37
C VAL A 197 0.11 7.40 -2.61
N PHE A 198 0.10 8.61 -3.16
CA PHE A 198 0.64 9.79 -2.48
C PHE A 198 -0.14 10.12 -1.21
N GLN A 199 -1.47 10.03 -1.24
CA GLN A 199 -2.30 10.24 -0.06
C GLN A 199 -1.96 9.21 1.03
N GLU A 200 -1.92 7.92 0.69
CA GLU A 200 -1.56 6.84 1.63
C GLU A 200 -0.14 7.04 2.18
N PHE A 201 0.81 7.47 1.33
CA PHE A 201 2.17 7.83 1.74
C PHE A 201 2.21 9.01 2.72
N ALA A 202 1.43 10.06 2.46
CA ALA A 202 1.35 11.22 3.34
C ALA A 202 0.74 10.86 4.70
N GLU A 203 -0.32 10.06 4.71
CA GLU A 203 -0.95 9.52 5.92
C GLU A 203 0.02 8.62 6.69
N HIS A 204 0.75 7.75 6.00
CA HIS A 204 1.79 6.91 6.59
C HIS A 204 2.90 7.75 7.23
N ARG A 205 3.40 8.79 6.54
CA ARG A 205 4.42 9.70 7.09
C ARG A 205 3.91 10.48 8.29
N LYS A 206 2.64 10.86 8.31
CA LYS A 206 2.02 11.50 9.49
C LYS A 206 2.00 10.58 10.70
N HIS A 207 1.79 9.28 10.50
CA HIS A 207 1.71 8.31 11.58
C HIS A 207 3.08 7.79 12.04
N TYR A 208 3.97 7.43 11.11
CA TYR A 208 5.24 6.75 11.40
C TYR A 208 6.50 7.61 11.18
N TYR A 209 6.35 8.89 10.83
CA TYR A 209 7.45 9.74 10.37
C TYR A 209 8.14 9.17 9.11
N ASP A 210 9.40 9.52 8.86
CA ASP A 210 10.23 8.99 7.77
C ASP A 210 11.02 7.74 8.21
N PRO A 211 10.62 6.52 7.81
CA PRO A 211 11.32 5.30 8.17
C PRO A 211 12.55 5.04 7.30
N SER A 212 12.85 5.86 6.28
CA SER A 212 13.93 5.58 5.32
C SER A 212 15.34 5.60 5.93
N GLY A 213 15.51 6.21 7.10
CA GLY A 213 16.76 6.18 7.85
C GLY A 213 16.97 4.91 8.68
N LEU A 214 15.97 4.02 8.79
CA LEU A 214 16.11 2.77 9.53
C LEU A 214 16.99 1.77 8.75
N PRO A 215 17.85 1.00 9.45
CA PRO A 215 18.51 -0.15 8.84
C PRO A 215 17.50 -1.13 8.24
N THR A 216 17.81 -1.71 7.08
CA THR A 216 16.89 -2.57 6.33
C THR A 216 16.36 -3.76 7.15
N ASN A 217 17.22 -4.36 7.99
CA ASN A 217 16.81 -5.44 8.90
C ASN A 217 15.76 -4.97 9.93
N ALA A 218 16.00 -3.82 10.57
CA ALA A 218 15.07 -3.25 11.53
C ALA A 218 13.76 -2.80 10.87
N PHE A 219 13.83 -2.30 9.63
CA PHE A 219 12.66 -1.92 8.85
C PHE A 219 11.74 -3.11 8.55
N PHE A 220 12.30 -4.25 8.13
CA PHE A 220 11.47 -5.42 7.76
C PHE A 220 11.12 -6.35 8.94
N TYR A 221 12.01 -6.51 9.91
CA TYR A 221 11.91 -7.57 10.92
C TYR A 221 11.88 -7.04 12.36
N GLY A 222 12.15 -5.74 12.55
CA GLY A 222 12.38 -5.18 13.87
C GLY A 222 13.76 -5.53 14.45
N PRO A 223 14.14 -4.93 15.59
CA PRO A 223 15.38 -5.21 16.31
C PRO A 223 15.28 -6.45 17.23
N ASP A 224 16.42 -7.08 17.51
CA ASP A 224 16.56 -8.09 18.57
C ASP A 224 16.80 -7.42 19.94
N PRO A 225 16.41 -8.06 21.07
CA PRO A 225 16.66 -7.50 22.41
C PRO A 225 18.15 -7.19 22.63
N GLY A 226 18.43 -5.92 22.94
CA GLY A 226 19.77 -5.40 23.13
C GLY A 226 20.35 -4.68 21.91
N ASP A 227 19.74 -4.81 20.73
CA ASP A 227 20.14 -4.09 19.53
C ASP A 227 20.02 -2.58 19.72
N GLU A 228 20.99 -1.86 19.15
CA GLU A 228 21.06 -0.41 19.14
C GLU A 228 21.02 0.10 17.70
N ILE A 229 20.05 0.97 17.42
CA ILE A 229 19.86 1.60 16.11
C ILE A 229 20.21 3.08 16.25
N SER A 230 21.11 3.55 15.39
CA SER A 230 21.43 4.96 15.25
C SER A 230 20.67 5.54 14.07
N LEU A 231 19.76 6.49 14.33
CA LEU A 231 18.94 7.15 13.33
C LEU A 231 19.27 8.65 13.28
N ASP A 232 19.87 9.09 12.18
CA ASP A 232 20.11 10.51 11.93
C ASP A 232 18.84 11.18 11.42
N LEU A 233 18.31 12.13 12.18
CA LEU A 233 17.11 12.89 11.78
C LEU A 233 17.49 14.09 10.92
N GLU A 234 18.51 14.83 11.36
CA GLU A 234 19.04 16.03 10.72
C GLU A 234 20.53 16.13 11.04
N PRO A 235 21.33 16.93 10.28
CA PRO A 235 22.74 17.14 10.61
C PRO A 235 22.94 17.57 12.07
N GLY A 236 23.64 16.72 12.85
CA GLY A 236 23.90 16.95 14.28
C GLY A 236 22.80 16.48 15.24
N LYS A 237 21.73 15.84 14.74
CA LYS A 237 20.67 15.24 15.56
C LYS A 237 20.53 13.75 15.25
N THR A 238 21.02 12.92 16.18
CA THR A 238 20.97 11.47 16.09
C THR A 238 20.16 10.90 17.25
N LEU A 239 19.26 9.98 16.95
CA LEU A 239 18.57 9.16 17.94
C LEU A 239 19.29 7.82 18.05
N ILE A 240 19.72 7.50 19.26
CA ILE A 240 20.21 6.18 19.64
C ILE A 240 19.05 5.45 20.30
N ILE A 241 18.50 4.47 19.59
CA ILE A 241 17.33 3.69 20.02
C ILE A 241 17.81 2.28 20.32
N LYS A 242 17.78 1.91 21.59
CA LYS A 242 18.08 0.55 22.02
C LYS A 242 16.79 -0.19 22.37
N TYR A 243 16.53 -1.29 21.68
CA TYR A 243 15.39 -2.14 22.02
C TYR A 243 15.74 -3.00 23.23
N LEU A 244 14.89 -2.99 24.26
CA LEU A 244 15.16 -3.69 25.51
C LEU A 244 14.44 -5.03 25.56
N THR A 245 13.11 -5.00 25.46
CA THR A 245 12.26 -6.20 25.50
C THR A 245 10.82 -5.83 25.13
N THR A 246 10.03 -6.84 24.78
CA THR A 246 8.57 -6.73 24.70
C THR A 246 7.93 -7.47 25.87
N GLY A 247 6.89 -6.89 26.46
CA GLY A 247 6.12 -7.50 27.54
C GLY A 247 5.10 -8.54 27.05
N GLU A 248 4.48 -9.23 28.00
CA GLU A 248 3.36 -10.15 27.71
C GLU A 248 2.13 -9.40 27.15
N PRO A 249 1.23 -10.07 26.39
CA PRO A 249 -0.01 -9.47 25.94
C PRO A 249 -0.89 -9.04 27.11
N HIS A 250 -1.44 -7.84 27.00
CA HIS A 250 -2.54 -7.35 27.80
C HIS A 250 -3.86 -7.99 27.35
N ALA A 251 -4.90 -7.90 28.18
CA ALA A 251 -6.22 -8.47 27.86
C ALA A 251 -6.90 -7.82 26.64
N ASP A 252 -6.51 -6.59 26.29
CA ASP A 252 -6.95 -5.88 25.08
C ASP A 252 -6.20 -6.34 23.81
N GLY A 253 -5.28 -7.31 23.94
CA GLY A 253 -4.47 -7.84 22.83
C GLY A 253 -3.27 -6.97 22.46
N ARG A 254 -2.93 -5.95 23.26
CA ARG A 254 -1.73 -5.12 23.03
C ARG A 254 -0.54 -5.63 23.81
N ARG A 255 0.66 -5.19 23.45
CA ARG A 255 1.90 -5.42 24.19
C ARG A 255 2.60 -4.09 24.45
N THR A 256 3.22 -3.98 25.63
CA THR A 256 4.13 -2.88 25.92
C THR A 256 5.53 -3.25 25.47
N VAL A 257 6.12 -2.41 24.62
CA VAL A 257 7.48 -2.54 24.08
C VAL A 257 8.37 -1.52 24.78
N PHE A 258 9.50 -1.96 25.31
CA PHE A 258 10.43 -1.12 26.05
C PHE A 258 11.67 -0.80 25.24
N PHE A 259 12.04 0.48 25.23
CA PHE A 259 13.21 1.03 24.57
C PHE A 259 14.02 1.89 25.54
N GLU A 260 15.28 2.14 25.19
CA GLU A 260 16.06 3.26 25.70
C GLU A 260 16.34 4.18 24.52
N VAL A 261 15.95 5.45 24.63
CA VAL A 261 16.17 6.47 23.59
C VAL A 261 17.11 7.53 24.15
N ASN A 262 18.32 7.62 23.59
CA ASN A 262 19.38 8.51 24.07
C ASN A 262 19.65 8.37 25.59
N GLY A 263 19.71 7.14 26.09
CA GLY A 263 19.93 6.86 27.51
C GLY A 263 18.68 6.95 28.40
N ILE A 264 17.52 7.31 27.83
CA ILE A 264 16.30 7.50 28.60
C ILE A 264 15.31 6.36 28.31
N PRO A 265 14.87 5.59 29.33
CA PRO A 265 13.84 4.58 29.15
C PRO A 265 12.55 5.16 28.59
N ARG A 266 11.97 4.44 27.64
CA ARG A 266 10.70 4.72 26.97
C ARG A 266 9.92 3.43 26.81
N ASP A 267 8.61 3.52 26.85
CA ASP A 267 7.73 2.43 26.53
C ASP A 267 6.67 2.88 25.52
N VAL A 268 6.25 1.95 24.67
CA VAL A 268 5.20 2.16 23.67
C VAL A 268 4.28 0.95 23.72
N SER A 269 2.97 1.19 23.72
CA SER A 269 1.99 0.12 23.66
C SER A 269 1.49 -0.06 22.22
N ILE A 270 1.60 -1.27 21.69
CA ILE A 270 1.28 -1.60 20.30
C ILE A 270 0.32 -2.80 20.24
N GLN A 271 -0.57 -2.82 19.24
CA GLN A 271 -1.45 -3.96 19.00
C GLN A 271 -0.64 -5.19 18.57
N ASP A 272 -0.84 -6.32 19.24
CA ASP A 272 -0.34 -7.61 18.77
C ASP A 272 -1.36 -8.20 17.78
N HIS A 273 -1.03 -8.18 16.50
CA HIS A 273 -1.89 -8.72 15.44
C HIS A 273 -1.81 -10.26 15.31
N SER A 274 -0.93 -10.92 16.07
CA SER A 274 -0.84 -12.39 16.10
C SER A 274 -1.85 -13.05 17.04
N GLN A 275 -2.51 -12.25 17.89
CA GLN A 275 -3.52 -12.71 18.84
C GLN A 275 -4.86 -12.09 18.49
N GLU A 276 -5.93 -12.89 18.55
CA GLU A 276 -7.27 -12.32 18.61
C GLU A 276 -7.44 -11.67 19.99
N PRO A 277 -7.80 -10.37 20.05
CA PRO A 277 -7.94 -9.70 21.33
C PRO A 277 -9.08 -10.35 22.13
N LEU A 278 -8.82 -10.67 23.40
CA LEU A 278 -9.82 -11.29 24.29
C LEU A 278 -11.00 -10.36 24.57
N THR A 279 -10.83 -9.07 24.30
CA THR A 279 -11.85 -8.03 24.40
C THR A 279 -11.87 -7.18 23.13
N PRO A 280 -13.05 -6.81 22.58
CA PRO A 280 -13.14 -5.94 21.41
C PRO A 280 -12.41 -4.61 21.64
N ALA A 281 -11.67 -4.14 20.64
CA ALA A 281 -11.05 -2.83 20.67
C ALA A 281 -12.11 -1.73 20.86
N ALA A 282 -11.76 -0.67 21.60
CA ALA A 282 -12.63 0.49 21.73
C ALA A 282 -12.83 1.16 20.36
N VAL A 283 -14.09 1.46 20.02
CA VAL A 283 -14.43 2.22 18.81
C VAL A 283 -13.78 3.60 18.91
N LYS A 284 -13.16 4.11 17.84
CA LYS A 284 -12.61 5.47 17.81
C LYS A 284 -13.68 6.47 17.38
N ALA A 285 -13.71 7.65 18.00
CA ALA A 285 -14.57 8.75 17.59
C ALA A 285 -14.07 9.37 16.28
N ASP A 286 -15.00 9.72 15.37
CA ASP A 286 -14.69 10.52 14.19
C ASP A 286 -14.41 11.97 14.59
N PRO A 287 -13.18 12.50 14.38
CA PRO A 287 -12.86 13.89 14.72
C PRO A 287 -13.68 14.93 13.96
N GLY A 288 -14.30 14.56 12.83
CA GLY A 288 -15.18 15.43 12.05
C GLY A 288 -16.64 15.46 12.53
N ASP A 289 -17.03 14.55 13.44
CA ASP A 289 -18.38 14.45 13.96
C ASP A 289 -18.46 14.95 15.41
N LEU A 290 -18.92 16.20 15.58
CA LEU A 290 -19.08 16.83 16.91
C LEU A 290 -20.07 16.11 17.84
N LYS A 291 -20.82 15.14 17.32
CA LYS A 291 -21.73 14.30 18.13
C LYS A 291 -21.06 13.03 18.64
N GLN A 292 -19.83 12.74 18.22
CA GLN A 292 -19.00 11.66 18.74
C GLN A 292 -17.95 12.24 19.69
N VAL A 293 -18.10 11.97 20.98
CA VAL A 293 -17.17 12.48 22.00
C VAL A 293 -16.08 11.47 22.23
N GLY A 294 -14.88 11.77 21.73
CA GLY A 294 -13.67 10.98 21.95
C GLY A 294 -12.90 11.34 23.23
N ALA A 295 -12.09 10.42 23.74
CA ALA A 295 -11.13 10.71 24.80
C ALA A 295 -10.02 11.65 24.32
N ALA A 296 -9.81 12.75 25.05
CA ALA A 296 -8.77 13.73 24.71
C ALA A 296 -7.35 13.25 25.08
N MET A 297 -7.24 12.31 26.01
CA MET A 297 -5.98 11.81 26.57
C MET A 297 -6.17 10.38 27.08
N PRO A 298 -5.09 9.56 27.12
CA PRO A 298 -5.16 8.25 27.74
C PRO A 298 -5.32 8.37 29.26
N GLY A 299 -6.08 7.47 29.88
CA GLY A 299 -6.30 7.47 31.32
C GLY A 299 -7.44 6.54 31.76
N MET A 300 -7.88 6.70 33.01
CA MET A 300 -8.99 5.93 33.58
C MET A 300 -10.22 6.81 33.79
N VAL A 301 -11.39 6.34 33.34
CA VAL A 301 -12.67 7.02 33.61
C VAL A 301 -13.01 6.90 35.09
N VAL A 302 -13.13 8.03 35.79
CA VAL A 302 -13.38 8.06 37.24
C VAL A 302 -14.87 8.25 37.53
N THR A 303 -15.50 9.19 36.84
CA THR A 303 -16.92 9.50 37.03
C THR A 303 -17.64 9.58 35.69
N VAL A 304 -18.88 9.12 35.65
CA VAL A 304 -19.80 9.32 34.51
C VAL A 304 -21.04 10.03 35.05
N ALA A 305 -21.35 11.19 34.50
CA ALA A 305 -22.36 12.13 35.00
C ALA A 305 -23.66 12.11 34.18
N ILE A 306 -23.75 11.22 33.19
CA ILE A 306 -24.87 11.10 32.23
C ILE A 306 -25.26 9.63 32.05
N GLN A 307 -26.46 9.40 31.52
CA GLN A 307 -26.96 8.11 31.11
C GLN A 307 -27.50 8.16 29.67
N VAL A 308 -27.65 6.99 29.04
CA VAL A 308 -28.30 6.88 27.74
C VAL A 308 -29.75 7.36 27.85
N GLY A 309 -30.16 8.24 26.95
CA GLY A 309 -31.45 8.92 26.93
C GLY A 309 -31.45 10.32 27.54
N ASP A 310 -30.36 10.75 28.18
CA ASP A 310 -30.28 12.09 28.77
C ASP A 310 -30.15 13.17 27.69
N ALA A 311 -30.88 14.28 27.89
CA ALA A 311 -30.70 15.48 27.09
C ALA A 311 -29.51 16.30 27.64
N VAL A 312 -28.48 16.50 26.82
CA VAL A 312 -27.27 17.23 27.18
C VAL A 312 -27.16 18.54 26.41
N LYS A 313 -26.60 19.57 27.06
CA LYS A 313 -26.30 20.87 26.43
C LYS A 313 -24.82 20.97 26.09
N LYS A 314 -24.49 21.69 25.01
CA LYS A 314 -23.10 22.07 24.72
C LYS A 314 -22.42 22.67 25.96
N GLY A 315 -21.25 22.15 26.31
CA GLY A 315 -20.46 22.52 27.48
C GLY A 315 -20.82 21.78 28.77
N GLN A 316 -21.88 20.95 28.78
CA GLN A 316 -22.25 20.15 29.95
C GLN A 316 -21.23 19.04 30.19
N LYS A 317 -20.83 18.84 31.46
CA LYS A 317 -19.95 17.74 31.86
C LYS A 317 -20.62 16.40 31.60
N LEU A 318 -19.91 15.53 30.90
CA LEU A 318 -20.34 14.16 30.59
C LEU A 318 -19.68 13.15 31.52
N LEU A 319 -18.36 13.22 31.66
CA LEU A 319 -17.56 12.31 32.48
C LEU A 319 -16.23 12.96 32.91
N SER A 320 -15.44 12.26 33.73
CA SER A 320 -14.05 12.65 34.01
C SER A 320 -13.07 11.50 33.83
N ILE A 321 -11.88 11.84 33.34
CA ILE A 321 -10.75 10.93 33.12
C ILE A 321 -9.62 11.37 34.03
N GLU A 322 -9.04 10.43 34.78
CA GLU A 322 -7.80 10.62 35.52
C GLU A 322 -6.62 10.08 34.73
N ALA A 323 -5.59 10.90 34.56
CA ALA A 323 -4.27 10.45 34.18
C ALA A 323 -3.22 11.22 34.96
N MET A 324 -2.11 10.56 35.31
CA MET A 324 -0.99 11.17 36.05
C MET A 324 -1.43 11.95 37.32
N LYS A 325 -2.43 11.43 38.06
CA LYS A 325 -3.03 12.06 39.26
C LYS A 325 -3.75 13.39 39.01
N MET A 326 -4.07 13.71 37.76
CA MET A 326 -4.87 14.85 37.36
C MET A 326 -6.20 14.39 36.80
N GLU A 327 -7.30 14.87 37.37
CA GLU A 327 -8.65 14.62 36.87
C GLU A 327 -9.06 15.71 35.86
N THR A 328 -9.41 15.29 34.65
CA THR A 328 -9.87 16.15 33.56
C THR A 328 -11.34 15.86 33.28
N SER A 329 -12.18 16.90 33.22
CA SER A 329 -13.60 16.74 32.86
C SER A 329 -13.78 16.81 31.34
N ILE A 330 -14.52 15.85 30.78
CA ILE A 330 -14.91 15.81 29.38
C ILE A 330 -16.33 16.37 29.25
N ASN A 331 -16.50 17.35 28.36
CA ASN A 331 -17.74 18.10 28.19
C ASN A 331 -18.34 17.87 26.79
N ALA A 332 -19.66 18.04 26.65
CA ALA A 332 -20.35 17.88 25.37
C ALA A 332 -19.98 19.01 24.38
N GLU A 333 -19.60 18.66 23.15
CA GLU A 333 -19.31 19.65 22.09
C GLU A 333 -20.56 20.12 21.34
N ALA A 334 -21.63 19.33 21.40
CA ALA A 334 -22.95 19.63 20.83
C ALA A 334 -24.06 19.36 21.86
N SER A 335 -25.20 20.05 21.69
CA SER A 335 -26.43 19.72 22.42
C SER A 335 -27.17 18.61 21.69
N GLY A 336 -27.81 17.71 22.42
CA GLY A 336 -28.57 16.60 21.84
C GLY A 336 -28.97 15.57 22.88
N ILE A 337 -29.33 14.36 22.45
CA ILE A 337 -29.69 13.25 23.33
C ILE A 337 -28.58 12.20 23.30
N VAL A 338 -28.16 11.72 24.47
CA VAL A 338 -27.17 10.64 24.58
C VAL A 338 -27.77 9.34 24.04
N THR A 339 -27.22 8.80 22.96
CA THR A 339 -27.68 7.55 22.35
C THR A 339 -26.85 6.34 22.77
N GLU A 340 -25.55 6.54 22.98
CA GLU A 340 -24.63 5.47 23.37
C GLU A 340 -23.62 5.98 24.41
N LEU A 341 -23.35 5.15 25.42
CA LEU A 341 -22.30 5.35 26.43
C LEU A 341 -21.45 4.08 26.48
N LEU A 342 -20.21 4.16 25.98
CA LEU A 342 -19.34 3.00 25.76
C LEU A 342 -18.36 2.73 26.91
N VAL A 343 -18.38 3.59 27.94
CA VAL A 343 -17.45 3.54 29.07
C VAL A 343 -18.18 3.55 30.41
N LYS A 344 -17.52 3.01 31.44
CA LYS A 344 -18.00 2.99 32.82
C LYS A 344 -16.88 3.47 33.76
N PRO A 345 -17.20 3.87 35.00
CA PRO A 345 -16.16 4.10 36.01
C PRO A 345 -15.20 2.90 36.12
N GLY A 346 -13.90 3.17 36.06
CA GLY A 346 -12.83 2.18 36.01
C GLY A 346 -12.40 1.75 34.60
N SER A 347 -13.09 2.16 33.53
CA SER A 347 -12.65 1.90 32.15
C SER A 347 -11.33 2.62 31.85
N GLN A 348 -10.34 1.88 31.33
CA GLN A 348 -9.15 2.45 30.69
C GLN A 348 -9.53 2.93 29.30
N VAL A 349 -9.06 4.12 28.91
CA VAL A 349 -9.31 4.73 27.60
C VAL A 349 -8.02 5.30 27.04
N GLU A 350 -7.92 5.33 25.72
CA GLU A 350 -6.84 5.97 24.96
C GLU A 350 -7.34 7.21 24.23
N THR A 351 -6.40 8.05 23.78
CA THR A 351 -6.76 9.19 22.92
C THR A 351 -7.56 8.71 21.71
N GLY A 352 -8.68 9.39 21.47
CA GLY A 352 -9.60 9.12 20.37
C GLY A 352 -10.62 8.02 20.62
N ASP A 353 -10.58 7.28 21.73
CA ASP A 353 -11.62 6.29 22.05
C ASP A 353 -12.98 6.98 22.18
N LEU A 354 -14.00 6.46 21.48
CA LEU A 354 -15.37 6.94 21.54
C LEU A 354 -15.94 6.64 22.91
N LEU A 355 -16.31 7.70 23.62
CA LEU A 355 -16.85 7.61 24.97
C LEU A 355 -18.37 7.70 24.96
N VAL A 356 -18.89 8.67 24.20
CA VAL A 356 -20.31 9.03 24.17
C VAL A 356 -20.72 9.39 22.74
N LYS A 357 -21.92 8.95 22.34
CA LYS A 357 -22.57 9.38 21.10
C LYS A 357 -23.83 10.16 21.39
N ILE A 358 -24.03 11.25 20.66
CA ILE A 358 -25.13 12.19 20.79
C ILE A 358 -25.93 12.19 19.48
N GLU A 359 -27.25 12.40 19.54
CA GLU A 359 -28.10 12.66 18.35
C GLU A 359 -28.68 14.06 18.32
#